data_AF-A0AAN3M7Z7-F1
#
_entry.id   AF-A0AAN3M7Z7-F1
#
_cell.length_a   1.000
_cell.length_b   1.000
_cell.length_c   1.000
_cell.angle_alpha   90.00
_cell.angle_beta   90.00
_cell.angle_gamma   90.00
#
_symmetry.space_group_name_H-M   'P 1'
#
loop_
_entity.id
_entity.type
_entity.pdbx_description
1 polymer ?
#
loop_
_entity_poly.entity_id
_entity_poly.type
_entity_poly.pdbx_seq_one_letter_code
_entity_poly.pdbx_strand_id
1 'polypeptide(L)' 'MKKVLILGAGGQIARHVINQLADKQTIKQTLFARQPAKIHKPYPTNKMQTTSGK' A
#
# COMPACT_ATOMS: atom_id res chain seq x y z
N MET A 1 0.58 4.70 17.04
CA MET A 1 0.73 4.18 15.65
C MET A 1 -0.56 4.38 14.89
N LYS A 2 -0.50 4.90 13.66
CA LYS A 2 -1.67 5.18 12.82
C LYS A 2 -1.82 4.09 11.75
N LYS A 3 -3.04 3.55 11.58
CA LYS A 3 -3.35 2.53 10.56
C LYS A 3 -4.03 3.22 9.38
N VAL A 4 -3.55 2.99 8.16
CA VAL A 4 -4.07 3.62 6.93
C VAL A 4 -4.40 2.55 5.91
N LEU A 5 -5.64 2.54 5.39
CA LEU A 5 -6.07 1.65 4.31
C LEU A 5 -6.07 2.42 2.99
N ILE A 6 -5.36 1.92 1.98
CA ILE A 6 -5.32 2.50 0.62
C ILE A 6 -6.10 1.56 -0.31
N LEU A 7 -7.30 2.00 -0.71
CA LEU A 7 -8.13 1.33 -1.71
C LEU A 7 -7.69 1.75 -3.11
N GLY A 8 -7.56 0.79 -4.03
CA GLY A 8 -7.06 1.08 -5.38
C GLY A 8 -5.54 1.27 -5.41
N ALA A 9 -4.80 0.54 -4.57
CA ALA A 9 -3.34 0.65 -4.41
C ALA A 9 -2.51 0.37 -5.68
N GLY A 10 -3.14 -0.07 -6.78
CA GLY A 10 -2.51 -0.21 -8.10
C GLY A 10 -2.54 1.06 -8.96
N GLY A 11 -3.19 2.14 -8.52
CA GLY A 11 -3.26 3.41 -9.25
C GLY A 11 -1.96 4.23 -9.16
N GLN A 12 -1.75 5.12 -10.13
CA GLN A 12 -0.56 5.99 -10.17
C GLN A 12 -0.48 6.93 -8.97
N ILE A 13 -1.61 7.56 -8.58
CA ILE A 13 -1.69 8.41 -7.39
C ILE A 13 -1.37 7.61 -6.12
N ALA A 14 -1.96 6.41 -6.00
CA ALA A 14 -1.73 5.55 -4.84
C ALA A 14 -0.24 5.21 -4.68
N ARG A 15 0.50 5.01 -5.78
CA ARG A 15 1.96 4.78 -5.75
C ARG A 15 2.72 5.95 -5.12
N HIS A 16 2.37 7.20 -5.44
CA HIS A 16 2.99 8.36 -4.81
C HIS A 16 2.67 8.44 -3.32
N VAL A 17 1.43 8.18 -2.92
CA VAL A 17 1.02 8.16 -1.50
C VAL A 17 1.73 7.04 -0.73
N ILE A 18 1.79 5.84 -1.30
CA ILE A 18 2.50 4.66 -0.79
C ILE A 18 3.97 4.98 -0.46
N ASN A 19 4.63 5.70 -1.35
CA ASN A 19 6.04 6.08 -1.22
C ASN A 19 6.22 7.18 -0.17
N GLN A 20 5.37 8.20 -0.14
CA GLN A 20 5.44 9.25 0.88
C GLN A 20 5.19 8.73 2.31
N LEU A 21 4.39 7.66 2.44
CA LEU A 21 4.11 7.00 3.71
C LEU A 21 5.11 5.88 4.04
N ALA A 22 6.03 5.54 3.14
CA ALA A 22 7.00 4.46 3.35
C ALA A 22 7.97 4.74 4.50
N ASP A 23 8.44 5.98 4.59
CA ASP A 23 9.49 6.37 5.55
C ASP A 23 8.93 6.72 6.94
N LYS A 24 7.60 6.73 7.07
CA LYS A 24 6.91 7.06 8.32
C LYS A 24 6.71 5.81 9.17
N GLN A 25 7.66 5.53 10.06
CA GLN A 25 7.64 4.39 10.98
C GLN A 25 6.38 4.35 11.88
N THR A 26 5.77 5.50 12.13
CA THR A 26 4.54 5.62 12.93
C THR A 26 3.26 5.20 12.19
N ILE A 27 3.35 4.89 10.89
CA ILE A 27 2.20 4.60 10.01
C ILE A 27 2.28 3.16 9.48
N LYS A 28 1.33 2.32 9.87
CA LYS A 28 1.13 1.00 9.26
C LYS A 28 0.11 1.12 8.13
N GLN A 29 0.52 0.80 6.91
CA GLN A 29 -0.34 0.93 5.73
C GLN A 29 -0.80 -0.44 5.21
N THR A 30 -2.09 -0.54 4.91
CA THR A 30 -2.71 -1.70 4.28
C THR A 30 -3.05 -1.35 2.84
N LEU A 31 -2.54 -2.12 1.89
CA LEU A 31 -2.79 -1.89 0.47
C LEU A 31 -3.81 -2.87 -0.06
N PHE A 32 -4.91 -2.33 -0.59
CA PHE A 32 -5.96 -3.11 -1.21
C PHE A 32 -6.03 -2.81 -2.70
N ALA A 33 -5.79 -3.85 -3.50
CA ALA A 33 -5.91 -3.78 -4.95
C ALA A 33 -6.51 -5.08 -5.49
N ARG A 34 -7.27 -4.98 -6.59
CA ARG A 34 -7.80 -6.14 -7.32
C ARG A 34 -6.68 -7.01 -7.90
N GLN A 35 -5.62 -6.38 -8.38
CA GLN A 35 -4.45 -7.06 -8.94
C GLN A 35 -3.21 -6.66 -8.13
N PRO A 36 -2.91 -7.37 -7.04
CA PRO A 36 -1.76 -7.06 -6.18
C PRO A 36 -0.43 -7.13 -6.94
N ALA A 37 -0.35 -7.98 -7.99
CA ALA A 37 0.80 -8.08 -8.88
C ALA A 37 1.12 -6.77 -9.63
N LYS A 38 0.17 -5.84 -9.75
CA LYS A 38 0.38 -4.52 -10.36
C LYS A 38 0.85 -3.47 -9.35
N ILE A 39 0.93 -3.80 -8.06
CA ILE A 39 1.54 -2.91 -7.07
C ILE A 39 3.06 -3.03 -7.27
N HIS A 40 3.66 -1.97 -7.83
CA HIS A 40 5.09 -1.95 -8.14
C HIS A 40 5.99 -2.15 -6.92
N LYS A 41 7.07 -2.92 -7.12
CA LYS A 41 8.22 -3.09 -6.20
C LYS A 41 9.22 -1.93 -6.34
N PRO A 42 10.04 -1.61 -5.32
CA PRO A 42 10.14 -2.29 -4.03
C PRO A 42 8.98 -1.96 -3.09
N TYR A 43 8.53 -2.96 -2.35
CA TYR A 43 7.50 -2.78 -1.33
C TYR A 43 8.15 -2.19 -0.07
N PRO A 44 7.66 -1.07 0.48
CA PRO A 44 8.18 -0.55 1.72
C PRO A 44 7.84 -1.45 2.90
N THR A 45 8.75 -1.50 3.86
CA THR A 45 8.79 -2.45 4.99
C THR A 45 7.58 -2.36 5.92
N ASN A 46 6.84 -1.24 5.89
CA ASN A 46 5.72 -0.97 6.79
C ASN A 46 4.33 -1.23 6.15
N LYS A 47 4.20 -2.32 5.37
CA LYS A 47 2.95 -2.66 4.67
C LYS A 47 2.41 -4.05 4.99
N MET A 48 1.07 -4.17 5.08
CA MET A 48 0.35 -5.44 4.86
C MET A 48 -0.36 -5.38 3.51
N GLN A 49 -0.04 -6.32 2.61
CA GLN A 49 -0.78 -6.50 1.36
C GLN A 49 -1.93 -7.46 1.62
N THR A 50 -3.16 -7.01 1.36
CA THR A 50 -4.34 -7.87 1.40
C THR A 50 -4.97 -7.90 0.02
N THR A 51 -5.23 -9.11 -0.46
CA THR A 51 -5.92 -9.32 -1.73
C THR A 51 -7.42 -9.34 -1.47
N SER A 52 -8.20 -8.72 -2.36
CA SER A 52 -9.60 -9.10 -2.46
C SER A 52 -9.62 -10.49 -3.06
N GLY A 53 -9.90 -11.51 -2.25
CA GLY A 53 -10.13 -12.86 -2.73
C GLY A 53 -11.19 -12.86 -3.83
N LYS A 54 -10.99 -13.73 -4.82
CA LYS A 54 -12.12 -14.52 -5.30
C LYS A 54 -12.40 -15.58 -4.24
#